data_AF-A0A285Q7A3-F1
#
_entry.id   AF-A0A285Q7A3-F1
#
_cell.length_a   1.000
_cell.length_b   1.000
_cell.length_c   1.000
_cell.angle_alpha   90.00
_cell.angle_beta   90.00
_cell.angle_gamma   90.00
#
_symmetry.space_group_name_H-M   'P 1'
#
loop_
_entity.id
_entity.type
_entity.pdbx_description
1 polymer ?
#
loop_
_entity_poly.entity_id
_entity_poly.type
_entity_poly.pdbx_seq_one_letter_code
_entity_poly.pdbx_strand_id
1 'polypeptide(L)'
;MDSVKNMQNLCSMIPKAGRSFILLLIAALALLSGCSGPALTDYAERGPKLIPEQFFNGELTARGVVKGFSGEVIRTFDADISASWDSAGVGTLDEEFRFDDGEVQTRVWTLTPSDTADSYHADAGDVAEPGMLRWSGNTIHMNYVLQIAYGDGTLDVRMDDWMYLVTPDTLINQTTMSKWGVDVGELVLVIQRK
;
A
#
# COMPACT_ATOMS: atom_id res chain seq x y z
N MET A 1 -56.24 -31.54 9.18
CA MET A 1 -55.15 -32.51 9.36
C MET A 1 -54.42 -32.59 8.03
N ASP A 2 -53.97 -31.43 7.50
CA ASP A 2 -53.65 -31.29 6.06
C ASP A 2 -52.43 -30.40 5.78
N SER A 3 -51.85 -29.75 6.80
CA SER A 3 -50.71 -28.84 6.60
C SER A 3 -49.33 -29.53 6.70
N VAL A 4 -49.23 -30.66 7.42
CA VAL A 4 -47.95 -31.38 7.60
C VAL A 4 -47.56 -32.19 6.36
N LYS A 5 -48.51 -32.60 5.51
CA LYS A 5 -48.23 -33.39 4.30
C LYS A 5 -47.57 -32.61 3.16
N ASN A 6 -47.67 -31.28 3.16
CA ASN A 6 -47.10 -30.47 2.07
C ASN A 6 -45.60 -30.18 2.22
N MET A 7 -45.04 -30.32 3.43
CA MET A 7 -43.62 -30.05 3.66
C MET A 7 -42.72 -31.26 3.40
N GLN A 8 -43.26 -32.48 3.41
CA GLN A 8 -42.53 -33.70 3.07
C GLN A 8 -42.31 -33.88 1.55
N ASN A 9 -43.15 -33.26 0.71
CA ASN A 9 -43.07 -33.41 -0.75
C ASN A 9 -42.12 -32.43 -1.46
N LEU A 10 -41.70 -31.33 -0.82
CA LEU A 10 -40.67 -30.47 -1.41
C LEU A 10 -39.26 -31.06 -1.26
N CYS A 11 -39.03 -31.87 -0.22
CA CYS A 11 -37.71 -32.41 0.09
C CYS A 11 -37.35 -33.67 -0.74
N SER A 12 -38.33 -34.27 -1.43
CA SER A 12 -38.17 -35.47 -2.27
C SER A 12 -37.96 -35.18 -3.76
N MET A 13 -38.07 -33.93 -4.21
CA MET A 13 -37.90 -33.56 -5.62
C MET A 13 -36.49 -33.13 -6.02
N ILE A 14 -35.51 -33.18 -5.11
CA ILE A 14 -34.12 -32.86 -5.46
C ILE A 14 -33.42 -34.17 -5.84
N PRO A 15 -33.10 -34.42 -7.12
CA PRO A 15 -32.34 -35.61 -7.52
C PRO A 15 -31.01 -35.64 -6.76
N LYS A 16 -30.54 -36.83 -6.35
CA LYS A 16 -29.28 -37.01 -5.58
C LYS A 16 -28.08 -36.29 -6.23
N ALA A 17 -28.09 -36.15 -7.56
CA ALA A 17 -27.11 -35.38 -8.32
C ALA A 17 -27.07 -33.87 -7.99
N GLY A 18 -28.21 -33.25 -7.67
CA GLY A 18 -28.31 -31.83 -7.30
C GLY A 18 -27.77 -31.53 -5.90
N ARG A 19 -27.87 -32.49 -4.96
CA ARG A 19 -27.31 -32.34 -3.60
C ARG A 19 -25.78 -32.27 -3.61
N SER A 20 -25.13 -33.07 -4.45
CA SER A 20 -23.66 -33.05 -4.58
C SER A 20 -23.17 -31.76 -5.23
N PHE A 21 -23.90 -31.24 -6.21
CA PHE A 21 -23.59 -29.97 -6.88
C PHE A 21 -23.75 -28.77 -5.94
N ILE A 22 -24.79 -28.76 -5.10
CA ILE A 22 -25.00 -27.71 -4.08
C ILE A 22 -23.89 -27.74 -3.03
N LEU A 23 -23.46 -28.93 -2.58
CA LEU A 23 -22.34 -29.06 -1.63
C LEU A 23 -21.00 -28.60 -2.23
N LEU A 24 -20.73 -28.91 -3.50
CA LEU A 24 -19.56 -28.42 -4.23
C LEU A 24 -19.59 -26.91 -4.44
N LEU A 25 -20.77 -26.33 -4.72
CA LEU A 25 -20.95 -24.89 -4.86
C LEU A 25 -20.75 -24.18 -3.52
N ILE A 26 -21.27 -24.71 -2.42
CA ILE A 26 -21.05 -24.17 -1.06
C ILE A 26 -19.57 -24.30 -0.67
N ALA A 27 -18.90 -25.39 -1.00
CA ALA A 27 -17.46 -25.55 -0.76
C ALA A 27 -16.63 -24.56 -1.61
N ALA A 28 -17.01 -24.33 -2.87
CA ALA A 28 -16.38 -23.33 -3.74
C ALA A 28 -16.61 -21.89 -3.24
N LEU A 29 -17.80 -21.57 -2.72
CA LEU A 29 -18.08 -20.28 -2.10
C LEU A 29 -17.37 -20.11 -0.74
N ALA A 30 -17.18 -21.19 0.01
CA ALA A 30 -16.39 -21.15 1.25
C ALA A 30 -14.89 -20.93 0.99
N LEU A 31 -14.37 -21.38 -0.15
CA LEU A 31 -13.00 -21.09 -0.62
C LEU A 31 -12.84 -19.65 -1.14
N LEU A 32 -13.95 -18.95 -1.44
CA LEU A 32 -13.97 -17.52 -1.76
C LEU A 32 -14.03 -16.62 -0.51
N SER A 33 -13.92 -17.19 0.70
CA SER A 33 -13.61 -16.45 1.92
C SER A 33 -12.16 -15.97 1.84
N GLY A 34 -11.88 -15.06 0.91
CA GLY A 34 -10.57 -14.45 0.77
C GLY A 34 -10.20 -13.80 2.10
N CYS A 35 -9.02 -14.11 2.62
CA CYS A 35 -8.42 -13.28 3.66
C CYS A 35 -8.32 -11.88 3.07
N SER A 36 -9.14 -10.95 3.57
CA SER A 36 -8.89 -9.53 3.34
C SER A 36 -7.47 -9.26 3.84
N GLY A 37 -6.68 -8.55 3.03
CA GLY A 37 -5.37 -8.08 3.46
C GLY A 37 -5.47 -7.23 4.74
N PRO A 38 -4.32 -6.90 5.35
CA PRO A 38 -4.29 -6.06 6.54
C PRO A 38 -5.03 -4.74 6.29
N ALA A 39 -5.86 -4.33 7.25
CA ALA A 39 -6.50 -3.04 7.23
C ALA A 39 -5.68 -2.06 8.07
N LEU A 40 -5.64 -0.78 7.67
CA LEU A 40 -4.95 0.25 8.43
C LEU A 40 -5.47 0.37 9.88
N THR A 41 -6.75 0.09 10.10
CA THR A 41 -7.38 0.05 11.43
C THR A 41 -6.83 -1.03 12.35
N ASP A 42 -6.25 -2.10 11.80
CA ASP A 42 -5.66 -3.19 12.61
C ASP A 42 -4.45 -2.71 13.43
N TYR A 43 -3.89 -1.55 13.06
CA TYR A 43 -2.73 -0.93 13.70
C TYR A 43 -3.09 0.19 14.68
N ALA A 44 -4.37 0.51 14.91
CA ALA A 44 -4.77 1.71 15.68
C ALA A 44 -4.16 1.81 17.09
N GLU A 45 -4.02 0.66 17.77
CA GLU A 45 -3.45 0.57 19.13
C GLU A 45 -1.94 0.30 19.14
N ARG A 46 -1.29 0.27 17.99
CA ARG A 46 0.17 0.05 17.88
C ARG A 46 0.91 1.35 18.14
N GLY A 47 1.99 1.24 18.92
CA GLY A 47 2.93 2.32 19.18
C GLY A 47 4.32 2.01 18.63
N PRO A 48 5.19 3.02 18.48
CA PRO A 48 4.95 4.45 18.74
C PRO A 48 3.92 5.08 17.78
N LYS A 49 3.19 6.11 18.22
CA LYS A 49 2.24 6.80 17.34
C LYS A 49 2.99 7.55 16.23
N LEU A 50 2.60 7.30 14.99
CA LEU A 50 3.13 7.94 13.81
C LEU A 50 2.23 9.11 13.42
N ILE A 51 2.81 10.31 13.45
CA ILE A 51 2.18 11.54 12.96
C ILE A 51 3.07 12.03 11.82
N PRO A 52 2.59 12.07 10.55
CA PRO A 52 3.44 12.40 9.41
C PRO A 52 4.18 13.74 9.57
N GLU A 53 3.50 14.77 10.04
CA GLU A 53 4.08 16.11 10.29
C GLU A 53 5.23 16.10 11.31
N GLN A 54 5.25 15.14 12.24
CA GLN A 54 6.30 15.05 13.25
C GLN A 54 7.46 14.16 12.83
N PHE A 55 7.18 13.10 12.05
CA PHE A 55 8.21 12.19 11.59
C PHE A 55 8.96 12.78 10.38
N PHE A 56 8.23 13.26 9.39
CA PHE A 56 8.78 13.84 8.17
C PHE A 56 9.00 15.34 8.34
N ASN A 57 9.89 15.75 9.24
CA ASN A 57 10.20 17.16 9.46
C ASN A 57 11.68 17.35 9.76
N GLY A 58 12.34 18.17 8.94
CA GLY A 58 13.78 18.32 8.91
C GLY A 58 14.45 17.34 7.96
N GLU A 59 15.68 16.95 8.29
CA GLU A 59 16.51 16.10 7.43
C GLU A 59 16.34 14.61 7.76
N LEU A 60 16.09 13.80 6.74
CA LEU A 60 16.05 12.35 6.85
C LEU A 60 17.01 11.71 5.84
N THR A 61 17.29 10.43 6.08
CA THR A 61 17.97 9.55 5.11
C THR A 61 17.09 8.36 4.83
N ALA A 62 17.10 7.90 3.58
CA ALA A 62 16.50 6.65 3.17
C ALA A 62 17.58 5.72 2.62
N ARG A 63 17.50 4.42 2.93
CA ARG A 63 18.38 3.38 2.36
C ARG A 63 17.56 2.16 2.07
N GLY A 64 17.67 1.62 0.87
CA GLY A 64 16.77 0.57 0.43
C GLY A 64 17.26 -0.27 -0.74
N VAL A 65 16.39 -1.20 -1.12
CA VAL A 65 16.57 -2.12 -2.23
C VAL A 65 15.33 -2.12 -3.12
N VAL A 66 15.55 -2.30 -4.42
CA VAL A 66 14.49 -2.57 -5.40
C VAL A 66 14.60 -4.03 -5.78
N LYS A 67 13.48 -4.74 -5.70
CA LYS A 67 13.35 -6.14 -6.08
C LYS A 67 12.53 -6.26 -7.35
N GLY A 68 13.00 -7.09 -8.28
CA GLY A 68 12.25 -7.40 -9.50
C GLY A 68 11.11 -8.40 -9.25
N PHE A 69 10.39 -8.74 -10.32
CA PHE A 69 9.30 -9.73 -10.30
C PHE A 69 9.68 -11.10 -9.69
N SER A 70 10.93 -11.52 -9.84
CA SER A 70 11.45 -12.78 -9.27
C SER A 70 11.70 -12.71 -7.76
N GLY A 71 11.64 -11.52 -7.16
CA GLY A 71 12.05 -11.25 -5.78
C GLY A 71 13.56 -11.04 -5.60
N GLU A 72 14.35 -11.13 -6.66
CA GLU A 72 15.78 -10.81 -6.65
C GLU A 72 16.00 -9.30 -6.46
N VAL A 73 16.99 -8.92 -5.66
CA VAL A 73 17.43 -7.52 -5.53
C VAL A 73 18.14 -7.12 -6.82
N ILE A 74 17.56 -6.18 -7.55
CA ILE A 74 18.07 -5.71 -8.85
C ILE A 74 18.78 -4.37 -8.76
N ARG A 75 18.48 -3.56 -7.73
CA ARG A 75 19.14 -2.27 -7.45
C ARG A 75 19.16 -2.00 -5.96
N THR A 76 20.13 -1.20 -5.53
CA THR A 76 20.19 -0.63 -4.18
C THR A 76 20.28 0.88 -4.28
N PHE A 77 19.83 1.59 -3.24
CA PHE A 77 19.86 3.05 -3.24
C PHE A 77 20.03 3.63 -1.83
N ASP A 78 20.60 4.83 -1.79
CA ASP A 78 20.44 5.78 -0.68
C ASP A 78 19.72 7.03 -1.16
N ALA A 79 19.11 7.77 -0.24
CA ALA A 79 18.55 9.07 -0.53
C ALA A 79 18.66 10.01 0.67
N ASP A 80 18.76 11.30 0.39
CA ASP A 80 18.51 12.35 1.36
C ASP A 80 17.09 12.90 1.15
N ILE A 81 16.43 13.24 2.25
CA ILE A 81 15.08 13.81 2.22
C ILE A 81 15.09 15.07 3.07
N SER A 82 14.79 16.21 2.46
CA SER A 82 14.58 17.49 3.14
C SER A 82 13.07 17.72 3.26
N ALA A 83 12.55 17.55 4.46
CA ALA A 83 11.12 17.63 4.76
C ALA A 83 10.76 18.93 5.48
N SER A 84 9.69 19.60 5.05
CA SER A 84 9.20 20.83 5.68
C SER A 84 7.68 20.91 5.65
N TRP A 85 7.11 21.69 6.56
CA TRP A 85 5.67 21.91 6.67
C TRP A 85 5.38 23.40 6.80
N ASP A 86 4.33 23.86 6.12
CA ASP A 86 3.89 25.24 6.19
C ASP A 86 2.83 25.47 7.29
N SER A 87 2.43 26.72 7.49
CA SER A 87 1.41 27.08 8.49
C SER A 87 0.00 26.57 8.17
N ALA A 88 -0.27 26.14 6.94
CA ALA A 88 -1.52 25.54 6.53
C ALA A 88 -1.52 24.01 6.72
N GLY A 89 -0.39 23.42 7.15
CA GLY A 89 -0.23 21.99 7.32
C GLY A 89 0.07 21.26 6.01
N VAL A 90 0.52 21.97 4.97
CA VAL A 90 1.00 21.35 3.73
C VAL A 90 2.46 20.97 3.89
N GLY A 91 2.76 19.69 3.66
CA GLY A 91 4.10 19.13 3.74
C GLY A 91 4.79 19.12 2.38
N THR A 92 6.09 19.33 2.37
CA THR A 92 6.95 19.12 1.20
C THR A 92 8.08 18.17 1.57
N LEU A 93 8.24 17.08 0.82
CA LEU A 93 9.37 16.16 0.94
C LEU A 93 10.21 16.24 -0.33
N ASP A 94 11.38 16.88 -0.27
CA ASP A 94 12.34 16.97 -1.37
C ASP A 94 13.35 15.83 -1.23
N GLU A 95 13.24 14.84 -2.13
CA GLU A 95 13.96 13.58 -2.08
C GLU A 95 14.99 13.50 -3.20
N GLU A 96 16.25 13.23 -2.87
CA GLU A 96 17.33 12.96 -3.84
C GLU A 96 17.82 11.52 -3.67
N PHE A 97 17.45 10.64 -4.60
CA PHE A 97 17.83 9.22 -4.66
C PHE A 97 19.11 9.02 -5.47
N ARG A 98 19.97 8.14 -4.98
CA ARG A 98 21.24 7.74 -5.61
C ARG A 98 21.28 6.23 -5.66
N PHE A 99 21.27 5.69 -6.87
CA PHE A 99 21.27 4.26 -7.11
C PHE A 99 22.69 3.73 -7.35
N ASP A 100 22.87 2.43 -7.10
CA ASP A 100 24.16 1.74 -7.25
C ASP A 100 24.68 1.65 -8.69
N ASP A 101 23.82 1.85 -9.69
CA ASP A 101 24.20 1.97 -11.10
C ASP A 101 24.62 3.40 -11.51
N GLY A 102 24.62 4.34 -10.56
CA GLY A 102 25.01 5.74 -10.76
C GLY A 102 23.88 6.65 -11.23
N GLU A 103 22.65 6.14 -11.38
CA GLU A 103 21.48 6.98 -11.63
C GLU A 103 21.18 7.84 -10.40
N VAL A 104 20.85 9.11 -10.64
CA VAL A 104 20.35 10.04 -9.63
C VAL A 104 18.95 10.48 -10.04
N GLN A 105 18.00 10.37 -9.13
CA GLN A 105 16.61 10.79 -9.33
C GLN A 105 16.19 11.72 -8.21
N THR A 106 15.37 12.71 -8.54
CA THR A 106 14.79 13.62 -7.55
C THR A 106 13.27 13.52 -7.58
N ARG A 107 12.62 13.52 -6.42
CA ARG A 107 11.16 13.60 -6.31
C ARG A 107 10.78 14.59 -5.23
N VAL A 108 9.86 15.49 -5.56
CA VAL A 108 9.34 16.47 -4.61
C VAL A 108 7.86 16.14 -4.36
N TRP A 109 7.58 15.58 -3.19
CA TRP A 109 6.22 15.32 -2.75
C TRP A 109 5.59 16.56 -2.14
N THR A 110 4.32 16.80 -2.46
CA THR A 110 3.44 17.75 -1.78
C THR A 110 2.33 16.98 -1.07
N LEU A 111 2.26 17.11 0.25
CA LEU A 111 1.27 16.46 1.12
C LEU A 111 0.25 17.51 1.57
N THR A 112 -0.94 17.52 0.98
CA THR A 112 -2.00 18.49 1.29
C THR A 112 -3.06 17.87 2.19
N PRO A 113 -3.44 18.49 3.33
CA PRO A 113 -4.50 17.96 4.20
C PRO A 113 -5.76 17.63 3.41
N SER A 114 -6.34 16.46 3.66
CA SER A 114 -7.62 16.07 3.03
C SER A 114 -8.81 16.39 3.95
N ASP A 115 -10.03 16.34 3.40
CA ASP A 115 -11.27 16.51 4.16
C ASP A 115 -11.54 15.34 5.14
N THR A 116 -10.81 14.24 5.01
CA THR A 116 -10.90 13.08 5.90
C THR A 116 -9.83 13.15 6.99
N ALA A 117 -10.21 12.84 8.23
CA ALA A 117 -9.28 12.76 9.34
C ALA A 117 -8.11 11.79 9.04
N ASP A 118 -6.94 12.11 9.56
CA ASP A 118 -5.73 11.29 9.45
C ASP A 118 -5.37 10.91 8.00
N SER A 119 -5.48 11.89 7.07
CA SER A 119 -5.11 11.69 5.68
C SER A 119 -4.62 12.94 4.93
N TYR A 120 -3.76 12.70 3.94
CA TYR A 120 -3.21 13.69 3.01
C TYR A 120 -3.44 13.26 1.56
N HIS A 121 -3.72 14.23 0.69
CA HIS A 121 -3.47 14.08 -0.74
C HIS A 121 -1.97 14.19 -1.01
N ALA A 122 -1.40 13.21 -1.70
CA ALA A 122 0.02 13.15 -2.01
C ALA A 122 0.24 13.30 -3.52
N ASP A 123 0.95 14.36 -3.92
CA ASP A 123 1.23 14.67 -5.32
C ASP A 123 2.72 14.87 -5.54
N ALA A 124 3.22 14.52 -6.73
CA ALA A 124 4.59 14.80 -7.15
C ALA A 124 4.67 14.92 -8.69
N GLY A 125 5.73 15.52 -9.20
CA GLY A 125 5.85 15.85 -10.63
C GLY A 125 5.85 14.64 -11.59
N ASP A 126 6.19 13.45 -11.10
CA ASP A 126 6.23 12.18 -11.83
C ASP A 126 5.10 11.21 -11.42
N VAL A 127 4.12 11.71 -10.67
CA VAL A 127 2.94 10.96 -10.25
C VAL A 127 1.79 11.26 -11.23
N ALA A 128 1.40 10.25 -12.00
CA ALA A 128 0.36 10.37 -13.01
C ALA A 128 -1.04 10.50 -12.37
N GLU A 129 -1.24 9.88 -11.21
CA GLU A 129 -2.46 9.96 -10.42
C GLU A 129 -2.11 10.24 -8.96
N PRO A 130 -2.52 11.40 -8.40
CA PRO A 130 -2.23 11.77 -7.02
C PRO A 130 -2.73 10.70 -6.05
N GLY A 131 -1.89 10.41 -5.06
CA GLY A 131 -2.15 9.39 -4.07
C GLY A 131 -2.98 9.86 -2.88
N MET A 132 -3.44 8.90 -2.11
CA MET A 132 -4.03 9.13 -0.80
C MET A 132 -3.12 8.50 0.25
N LEU A 133 -2.58 9.32 1.15
CA LEU A 133 -1.83 8.89 2.31
C LEU A 133 -2.77 8.87 3.52
N ARG A 134 -2.84 7.76 4.23
CA ARG A 134 -3.61 7.63 5.49
C ARG A 134 -2.72 7.03 6.57
N TRP A 135 -3.01 7.33 7.83
CA TRP A 135 -2.28 6.73 8.94
C TRP A 135 -3.16 6.30 10.10
N SER A 136 -2.67 5.35 10.88
CA SER A 136 -3.31 4.82 12.10
C SER A 136 -2.27 4.16 12.99
N GLY A 137 -2.28 4.50 14.28
CA GLY A 137 -1.29 4.01 15.24
C GLY A 137 0.14 4.29 14.78
N ASN A 138 0.93 3.25 14.51
CA ASN A 138 2.31 3.36 14.05
C ASN A 138 2.48 3.21 12.52
N THR A 139 1.38 3.20 11.76
CA THR A 139 1.38 2.78 10.35
C THR A 139 0.86 3.88 9.42
N ILE A 140 1.53 4.08 8.29
CA ILE A 140 1.04 4.83 7.12
C ILE A 140 0.74 3.84 6.01
N HIS A 141 -0.33 4.09 5.27
CA HIS A 141 -0.64 3.43 4.01
C HIS A 141 -0.82 4.50 2.92
N MET A 142 -0.14 4.34 1.79
CA MET A 142 -0.20 5.28 0.68
C MET A 142 -0.25 4.54 -0.66
N ASN A 143 -1.14 4.96 -1.55
CA ASN A 143 -1.26 4.40 -2.89
C ASN A 143 -1.22 5.51 -3.94
N TYR A 144 -0.48 5.31 -5.03
CA TYR A 144 -0.34 6.27 -6.13
C TYR A 144 0.10 5.56 -7.42
N VAL A 145 0.10 6.28 -8.54
CA VAL A 145 0.61 5.79 -9.82
C VAL A 145 1.85 6.58 -10.22
N LEU A 146 2.98 5.90 -10.26
CA LEU A 146 4.28 6.46 -10.60
C LEU A 146 4.61 6.21 -12.07
N GLN A 147 5.08 7.23 -12.79
CA GLN A 147 5.56 7.09 -14.15
C GLN A 147 7.07 6.82 -14.15
N ILE A 148 7.47 5.57 -14.44
CA ILE A 148 8.89 5.20 -14.51
C ILE A 148 9.40 5.18 -15.95
N ALA A 149 10.67 5.53 -16.16
CA ALA A 149 11.31 5.36 -17.46
C ALA A 149 11.44 3.85 -17.80
N TYR A 150 11.05 3.46 -19.01
CA TYR A 150 11.16 2.08 -19.48
C TYR A 150 11.44 2.05 -20.98
N GLY A 151 12.64 1.62 -21.36
CA GLY A 151 13.09 1.60 -22.76
C GLY A 151 13.14 3.01 -23.35
N ASP A 152 12.41 3.23 -24.44
CA ASP A 152 12.26 4.50 -25.15
C ASP A 152 11.04 5.32 -24.70
N GLY A 153 10.31 4.86 -23.68
CA GLY A 153 9.11 5.53 -23.17
C GLY A 153 9.00 5.48 -21.65
N THR A 154 7.76 5.52 -21.17
CA THR A 154 7.42 5.48 -19.76
C THR A 154 6.39 4.42 -19.45
N LEU A 155 6.42 3.89 -18.23
CA LEU A 155 5.49 2.89 -17.73
C LEU A 155 4.85 3.39 -16.44
N ASP A 156 3.52 3.44 -16.42
CA ASP A 156 2.79 3.76 -15.19
C ASP A 156 2.74 2.52 -14.29
N VAL A 157 3.26 2.61 -13.08
CA VAL A 157 3.31 1.54 -12.09
C VAL A 157 2.55 1.99 -10.86
N ARG A 158 1.60 1.16 -10.40
CA ARG A 158 0.88 1.43 -9.16
C ARG A 158 1.74 1.02 -7.97
N MET A 159 1.93 1.96 -7.07
CA MET A 159 2.69 1.81 -5.84
C MET A 159 1.70 1.62 -4.68
N ASP A 160 1.96 0.64 -3.83
CA ASP A 160 1.18 0.33 -2.62
C ASP A 160 2.12 0.29 -1.41
N ASP A 161 2.25 1.43 -0.74
CA ASP A 161 3.24 1.69 0.29
C ASP A 161 2.67 1.45 1.67
N TRP A 162 3.30 0.56 2.43
CA TRP A 162 3.06 0.36 3.85
C TRP A 162 4.29 0.81 4.64
N MET A 163 4.13 1.81 5.50
CA MET A 163 5.21 2.33 6.33
C MET A 163 4.92 2.09 7.80
N TYR A 164 5.91 1.60 8.54
CA TYR A 164 5.78 1.22 9.94
C TYR A 164 6.83 1.94 10.77
N LEU A 165 6.39 2.73 11.76
CA LEU A 165 7.27 3.36 12.72
C LEU A 165 7.71 2.33 13.75
N VAL A 166 9.00 2.00 13.75
CA VAL A 166 9.57 0.96 14.61
C VAL A 166 10.26 1.54 15.83
N THR A 167 10.85 2.72 15.70
CA THR A 167 11.38 3.55 16.79
C THR A 167 10.98 5.01 16.53
N PRO A 168 11.10 5.93 17.50
CA PRO A 168 10.73 7.33 17.28
C PRO A 168 11.43 8.01 16.09
N ASP A 169 12.56 7.47 15.62
CA ASP A 169 13.42 8.00 14.57
C ASP A 169 13.61 7.08 13.36
N THR A 170 13.05 5.86 13.36
CA THR A 170 13.20 4.88 12.28
C THR A 170 11.84 4.37 11.80
N LEU A 171 11.60 4.52 10.50
CA LEU A 171 10.42 4.06 9.78
C LEU A 171 10.86 3.04 8.72
N ILE A 172 10.16 1.91 8.61
CA ILE A 172 10.37 0.92 7.56
C ILE A 172 9.26 1.08 6.54
N ASN A 173 9.58 1.26 5.28
CA ASN A 173 8.62 1.23 4.18
C ASN A 173 8.77 -0.06 3.37
N GLN A 174 7.62 -0.66 3.06
CA GLN A 174 7.47 -1.80 2.15
C GLN A 174 6.45 -1.42 1.09
N THR A 175 6.87 -1.49 -0.16
CA THR A 175 6.07 -1.09 -1.31
C THR A 175 5.92 -2.25 -2.26
N THR A 176 4.68 -2.55 -2.62
CA THR A 176 4.38 -3.44 -3.74
C THR A 176 4.16 -2.62 -5.00
N MET A 177 4.83 -3.00 -6.08
CA MET A 177 4.71 -2.37 -7.39
C MET A 177 3.86 -3.27 -8.30
N SER A 178 2.83 -2.73 -8.94
CA SER A 178 1.95 -3.52 -9.80
C SER A 178 1.58 -2.83 -11.10
N LYS A 179 1.39 -3.62 -12.17
CA LYS A 179 0.87 -3.19 -13.47
C LYS A 179 -0.29 -4.08 -13.86
N TRP A 180 -1.43 -3.47 -14.22
CA TRP A 180 -2.65 -4.20 -14.62
C TRP A 180 -3.11 -5.27 -13.62
N GLY A 181 -2.85 -5.05 -12.32
CA GLY A 181 -3.21 -5.99 -11.24
C GLY A 181 -2.23 -7.15 -11.05
N VAL A 182 -1.11 -7.16 -11.76
CA VAL A 182 -0.02 -8.12 -11.58
C VAL A 182 1.13 -7.42 -10.88
N ASP A 183 1.64 -8.01 -9.80
CA ASP A 183 2.83 -7.51 -9.12
C ASP A 183 4.03 -7.62 -10.07
N VAL A 184 4.85 -6.57 -10.14
CA VAL A 184 6.01 -6.48 -11.04
C VAL A 184 7.32 -6.26 -10.29
N GLY A 185 7.23 -5.96 -9.00
CA GLY A 185 8.39 -5.83 -8.12
C GLY A 185 8.00 -5.29 -6.75
N GLU A 186 9.03 -5.08 -5.93
CA GLU A 186 8.88 -4.57 -4.57
C GLU A 186 9.99 -3.56 -4.28
N LEU A 187 9.71 -2.61 -3.40
CA LEU A 187 10.70 -1.67 -2.87
C LEU A 187 10.65 -1.73 -1.36
N VAL A 188 11.82 -1.84 -0.72
CA VAL A 188 11.94 -1.90 0.74
C VAL A 188 13.01 -0.93 1.16
N LEU A 189 12.66 -0.01 2.06
CA LEU A 189 13.63 0.92 2.60
C LEU A 189 13.44 1.19 4.09
N VAL A 190 14.49 1.73 4.68
CA VAL A 190 14.48 2.31 6.01
C VAL A 190 14.67 3.80 5.87
N ILE A 191 13.76 4.57 6.45
CA ILE A 191 13.85 6.03 6.59
C ILE A 191 14.26 6.33 8.03
N GLN A 192 15.29 7.14 8.20
CA GLN A 192 15.79 7.56 9.51
C GLN A 192 15.91 9.07 9.58
N ARG A 193 15.43 9.67 10.67
CA ARG A 193 15.68 11.09 10.96
C ARG A 193 17.15 11.29 11.35
N LYS A 194 17.74 12.40 10.92
CA LYS A 194 19.10 12.80 11.32
C LYS A 194 19.15 13.39 12.74
#